data_AF-A0A5J4EBU6-F1
#
_entry.id   AF-A0A5J4EBU6-F1
#
_cell.length_a   1.000
_cell.length_b   1.000
_cell.length_c   1.000
_cell.angle_alpha   90.00
_cell.angle_beta   90.00
_cell.angle_gamma   90.00
#
_symmetry.space_group_name_H-M   'P 1'
#
loop_
_entity.id
_entity.type
_entity.pdbx_description
1 polymer ?
#
loop_
_entity_poly.entity_id
_entity_poly.type
_entity_poly.pdbx_seq_one_letter_code
_entity_poly.pdbx_strand_id
1 'polypeptide(L)'
;MNEDSKTVSADITSNLKRLLVAYGLPIVAISLSANYLPVTPRTVVWTLSFLVMGGVCVRNAMSCRRVHCAFTGPWFLLAALASLLHGTGLVDFGGPRGWDLIGNIGLWGAFAVWIVSEAIWGKYFAEPESKSDA
;
A
#
# COMPACT_ATOMS: atom_id res chain seq x y z
N MET A 1 30.31 -9.52 18.06
CA MET A 1 29.10 -8.67 18.25
C MET A 1 28.52 -8.50 16.86
N ASN A 2 27.46 -9.25 16.56
CA ASN A 2 27.02 -9.56 15.20
C ASN A 2 26.24 -8.40 14.57
N GLU A 3 26.67 -7.94 13.40
CA GLU A 3 25.98 -6.95 12.56
C GLU A 3 24.66 -7.48 11.96
N ASP A 4 24.40 -8.78 12.02
CA ASP A 4 23.16 -9.42 11.53
C ASP A 4 21.90 -9.11 12.34
N SER A 5 21.99 -8.54 13.56
CA SER A 5 20.79 -8.31 14.39
C SER A 5 20.03 -7.03 14.04
N LYS A 6 20.61 -6.11 13.26
CA LYS A 6 19.99 -4.81 12.97
C LYS A 6 19.05 -4.82 11.76
N THR A 7 19.10 -5.84 10.90
CA THR A 7 18.29 -5.89 9.67
C THR A 7 16.93 -6.57 9.87
N VAL A 8 16.79 -7.43 10.88
CA VAL A 8 15.53 -8.17 11.18
C VAL A 8 14.46 -7.30 11.87
N SER A 9 14.84 -6.18 12.47
CA SER A 9 13.95 -5.38 13.33
C SER A 9 12.92 -4.51 12.57
N ALA A 10 13.14 -4.24 11.28
CA ALA A 10 12.36 -3.24 10.55
C ALA A 10 11.39 -3.80 9.50
N ASP A 11 11.24 -5.12 9.40
CA ASP A 11 10.28 -5.72 8.46
C ASP A 11 8.92 -5.91 9.16
N ILE A 12 8.02 -4.93 9.03
CA ILE A 12 6.66 -5.03 9.60
C ILE A 12 5.90 -6.22 9.00
N THR A 13 6.32 -6.74 7.83
CA THR A 13 5.73 -7.93 7.20
C THR A 13 6.19 -9.25 7.81
N SER A 14 7.27 -9.26 8.60
CA SER A 14 7.73 -10.46 9.32
C SER A 14 6.79 -10.89 10.46
N ASN A 15 5.92 -9.98 10.91
CA ASN A 15 4.94 -10.25 11.96
C ASN A 15 3.53 -10.32 11.37
N LEU A 16 3.03 -11.56 11.20
CA LEU A 16 1.71 -11.84 10.62
C LEU A 16 0.58 -11.02 11.25
N LYS A 17 0.63 -10.77 12.57
CA LYS A 17 -0.40 -9.96 13.25
C LYS A 17 -0.37 -8.52 12.80
N ARG A 18 0.81 -7.91 12.66
CA ARG A 18 0.95 -6.53 12.17
C ARG A 18 0.57 -6.43 10.70
N LEU A 19 0.87 -7.44 9.90
CA LEU A 19 0.42 -7.52 8.51
C LEU A 19 -1.11 -7.61 8.41
N LEU A 20 -1.74 -8.50 9.19
CA LEU A 20 -3.19 -8.62 9.22
C LEU A 20 -3.88 -7.34 9.71
N VAL A 21 -3.30 -6.64 10.68
CA VAL A 21 -3.84 -5.36 11.13
C VAL A 21 -3.59 -4.24 10.11
N ALA A 22 -2.42 -4.19 9.48
CA ALA A 22 -2.07 -3.13 8.54
C ALA A 22 -2.75 -3.26 7.16
N TYR A 23 -3.12 -4.48 6.75
CA TYR A 23 -3.73 -4.74 5.45
C TYR A 23 -5.13 -5.36 5.58
N GLY A 24 -5.30 -6.36 6.44
CA GLY A 24 -6.58 -7.03 6.64
C GLY A 24 -7.66 -6.10 7.20
N LEU A 25 -7.34 -5.31 8.24
CA LEU A 25 -8.31 -4.36 8.81
C LEU A 25 -8.73 -3.28 7.78
N PRO A 26 -7.81 -2.61 7.05
CA PRO A 26 -8.18 -1.72 5.94
C PRO A 26 -9.02 -2.37 4.84
N ILE A 27 -8.70 -3.59 4.40
CA ILE A 27 -9.46 -4.28 3.34
C ILE A 27 -10.89 -4.57 3.81
N VAL A 28 -11.05 -5.06 5.05
CA VAL A 28 -12.37 -5.30 5.64
C VAL A 28 -13.13 -3.99 5.81
N ALA A 29 -12.47 -2.93 6.28
CA ALA A 29 -13.07 -1.61 6.45
C ALA A 29 -13.57 -1.04 5.12
N ILE A 30 -12.78 -1.12 4.04
CA ILE A 30 -13.17 -0.71 2.68
C ILE A 30 -14.36 -1.53 2.19
N SER A 31 -14.31 -2.86 2.35
CA SER A 31 -15.35 -3.78 1.88
C SER A 31 -16.70 -3.56 2.58
N LEU A 32 -16.68 -3.35 3.90
CA LEU A 32 -17.89 -3.05 4.67
C LEU A 32 -18.41 -1.64 4.37
N SER A 33 -17.53 -0.64 4.34
CA SER A 33 -17.96 0.75 4.12
C SER A 33 -18.49 1.03 2.70
N ALA A 34 -18.14 0.20 1.71
CA ALA A 34 -18.64 0.31 0.35
C ALA A 34 -20.17 0.30 0.26
N ASN A 35 -20.83 -0.55 1.08
CA ASN A 35 -22.28 -0.76 1.02
C ASN A 35 -23.03 -0.16 2.22
N TYR A 36 -22.38 -0.01 3.38
CA TYR A 36 -23.05 0.34 4.63
C TYR A 36 -22.88 1.80 5.07
N LEU A 37 -21.92 2.54 4.52
CA LEU A 37 -21.65 3.92 4.93
C LEU A 37 -22.06 4.96 3.88
N PRO A 38 -22.61 6.11 4.31
CA PRO A 38 -22.80 7.26 3.43
C PRO A 38 -21.45 7.88 3.01
N VAL A 39 -21.49 8.77 2.02
CA VAL A 39 -20.30 9.31 1.33
C VAL A 39 -19.25 9.87 2.28
N THR A 40 -19.63 10.73 3.23
CA THR A 40 -18.69 11.39 4.15
C THR A 40 -17.88 10.41 5.01
N PRO A 41 -18.49 9.54 5.83
CA PRO A 41 -17.73 8.57 6.62
C PRO A 41 -17.01 7.53 5.75
N ARG A 42 -17.57 7.16 4.59
CA ARG A 42 -16.87 6.28 3.62
C ARG A 42 -15.56 6.91 3.16
N THR A 43 -15.57 8.19 2.82
CA THR A 43 -14.38 8.95 2.42
C THR A 43 -13.28 8.89 3.46
N VAL A 44 -13.63 9.12 4.72
CA VAL A 44 -12.67 9.07 5.83
C VAL A 44 -12.10 7.66 5.98
N VAL A 45 -12.96 6.64 6.00
CA VAL A 45 -12.54 5.23 6.15
C VAL A 45 -11.61 4.81 5.01
N TRP A 46 -11.97 5.12 3.76
CA TRP A 46 -11.18 4.72 2.60
C TRP A 46 -9.84 5.44 2.55
N THR A 47 -9.85 6.76 2.75
CA THR A 47 -8.62 7.57 2.77
C THR A 47 -7.66 7.08 3.85
N LEU A 48 -8.14 6.87 5.09
CA LEU A 48 -7.31 6.36 6.18
C LEU A 48 -6.82 4.93 5.91
N SER A 49 -7.67 4.07 5.37
CA SER A 49 -7.32 2.68 5.03
C SER A 49 -6.18 2.63 4.01
N PHE A 50 -6.29 3.41 2.94
CA PHE A 50 -5.24 3.50 1.92
C PHE A 50 -3.97 4.19 2.44
N LEU A 51 -4.09 5.21 3.31
CA LEU A 51 -2.94 5.84 3.96
C LEU A 51 -2.17 4.87 4.86
N VAL A 52 -2.87 4.03 5.63
CA VAL A 52 -2.24 3.02 6.50
C VAL A 52 -1.50 2.00 5.65
N MET A 53 -2.16 1.42 4.63
CA MET A 53 -1.53 0.44 3.73
C MET A 53 -0.32 1.05 2.99
N GLY A 54 -0.49 2.25 2.42
CA GLY A 54 0.56 2.96 1.71
C GLY A 54 1.72 3.37 2.62
N GLY A 55 1.44 3.89 3.81
CA GLY A 55 2.45 4.30 4.78
C GLY A 55 3.31 3.14 5.30
N VAL A 56 2.69 1.97 5.53
CA VAL A 56 3.43 0.75 5.88
C VAL A 56 4.30 0.28 4.71
N CYS A 57 3.79 0.29 3.47
CA CYS A 57 4.60 -0.02 2.29
C CYS A 57 5.78 0.94 2.13
N VAL A 58 5.57 2.26 2.24
CA VAL A 58 6.66 3.25 2.10
C VAL A 58 7.72 3.06 3.20
N ARG A 59 7.31 2.83 4.45
CA ARG A 59 8.23 2.54 5.54
C ARG A 59 9.08 1.29 5.26
N ASN A 60 8.44 0.22 4.79
CA ASN A 60 9.14 -1.02 4.43
C ASN A 60 10.05 -0.85 3.20
N ALA A 61 9.69 0.01 2.24
CA ALA A 61 10.55 0.33 1.10
C ALA A 61 11.84 1.02 1.56
N MET A 62 11.72 1.96 2.52
CA MET A 62 12.87 2.67 3.08
C MET A 62 13.78 1.77 3.93
N SER A 63 13.22 0.80 4.67
CA SER A 63 14.01 -0.08 5.54
C SER A 63 14.54 -1.33 4.85
N CYS A 64 13.72 -1.99 4.03
CA CYS A 64 14.02 -3.31 3.46
C CYS A 64 14.36 -3.26 1.97
N ARG A 65 14.26 -2.10 1.30
CA ARG A 65 14.49 -1.92 -0.15
C ARG A 65 13.72 -2.93 -1.02
N ARG A 66 12.54 -3.37 -0.56
CA ARG A 66 11.66 -4.25 -1.34
C ARG A 66 11.08 -3.47 -2.51
N VAL A 67 11.20 -4.04 -3.71
CA VAL A 67 10.73 -3.45 -4.95
C VAL A 67 9.22 -3.21 -4.89
N HIS A 68 8.44 -4.23 -4.51
CA HIS A 68 6.98 -4.09 -4.46
C HIS A 68 6.53 -2.97 -3.53
N CYS A 69 7.22 -2.74 -2.41
CA CYS A 69 6.84 -1.72 -1.43
C CYS A 69 7.08 -0.32 -2.00
N ALA A 70 8.13 -0.16 -2.80
CA ALA A 70 8.47 1.10 -3.46
C ALA A 70 7.43 1.52 -4.50
N PHE A 71 6.77 0.57 -5.17
CA PHE A 71 5.73 0.87 -6.18
C PHE A 71 4.31 0.85 -5.60
N THR A 72 3.98 -0.13 -4.76
CA THR A 72 2.64 -0.25 -4.15
C THR A 72 2.37 0.82 -3.10
N GLY A 73 3.39 1.32 -2.39
CA GLY A 73 3.25 2.43 -1.44
C GLY A 73 2.67 3.69 -2.08
N PRO A 74 3.34 4.26 -3.11
CA PRO A 74 2.80 5.39 -3.87
C PRO A 74 1.43 5.09 -4.49
N TRP A 75 1.20 3.88 -5.00
CA TRP A 75 -0.11 3.50 -5.55
C TRP A 75 -1.24 3.64 -4.53
N PHE A 76 -1.04 3.13 -3.30
CA PHE A 76 -2.04 3.30 -2.24
C PHE A 76 -2.19 4.75 -1.80
N LEU A 77 -1.13 5.56 -1.78
CA LEU A 77 -1.25 6.99 -1.49
C LEU A 77 -2.06 7.73 -2.56
N LEU A 78 -1.90 7.37 -3.84
CA LEU A 78 -2.74 7.89 -4.92
C LEU A 78 -4.20 7.47 -4.75
N ALA A 79 -4.47 6.22 -4.37
CA ALA A 79 -5.82 5.75 -4.06
C ALA A 79 -6.44 6.47 -2.86
N ALA A 80 -5.64 6.81 -1.84
CA ALA A 80 -6.08 7.64 -0.71
C ALA A 80 -6.47 9.05 -1.18
N LEU A 81 -5.64 9.68 -2.00
CA LEU A 81 -5.92 11.01 -2.57
C LEU A 81 -7.17 10.98 -3.46
N ALA A 82 -7.31 9.96 -4.31
CA ALA A 82 -8.50 9.77 -5.14
C ALA A 82 -9.76 9.62 -4.29
N SER A 83 -9.70 8.83 -3.21
CA SER A 83 -10.81 8.67 -2.26
C SER A 83 -11.22 10.00 -1.63
N LEU A 84 -10.23 10.80 -1.20
CA LEU A 84 -10.47 12.11 -0.60
C LEU A 84 -11.08 13.10 -1.59
N LEU A 85 -10.53 13.20 -2.81
CA LEU A 85 -11.02 14.09 -3.86
C LEU A 85 -12.43 13.71 -4.32
N HIS A 86 -12.72 12.41 -4.44
CA HIS A 86 -14.05 11.93 -4.80
C HIS A 86 -15.07 12.20 -3.70
N GLY A 87 -14.69 11.89 -2.46
CA GLY A 87 -15.55 12.04 -1.30
C GLY A 87 -15.89 13.48 -0.91
N THR A 88 -14.99 14.41 -1.19
CA THR A 88 -15.21 15.86 -1.02
C THR A 88 -15.95 16.49 -2.19
N GLY A 89 -16.19 15.73 -3.27
CA GLY A 89 -16.85 16.24 -4.48
C GLY A 89 -15.96 17.13 -5.34
N LEU A 90 -14.65 17.22 -5.07
CA LEU A 90 -13.70 17.98 -5.89
C LEU A 90 -13.49 17.31 -7.26
N VAL A 91 -13.54 15.98 -7.32
CA VAL A 91 -13.40 15.21 -8.56
C VAL A 91 -14.49 14.14 -8.62
N ASP A 92 -15.32 14.18 -9.65
CA ASP A 92 -16.31 13.14 -9.88
C ASP A 92 -15.76 12.04 -10.81
N PHE A 93 -15.42 10.88 -10.25
CA PHE A 93 -14.94 9.71 -11.01
C PHE A 93 -16.10 8.87 -11.59
N GLY A 94 -17.19 9.52 -12.03
CA GLY A 94 -18.33 8.84 -12.67
C GLY A 94 -19.49 8.50 -11.73
N GLY A 95 -19.75 9.35 -10.74
CA GLY A 95 -20.88 9.27 -9.83
C GLY A 95 -20.77 8.11 -8.84
N PRO A 96 -21.87 7.40 -8.53
CA PRO A 96 -21.87 6.32 -7.54
C PRO A 96 -20.88 5.18 -7.84
N ARG A 97 -20.56 4.95 -9.12
CA ARG A 97 -19.59 3.94 -9.57
C ARG A 97 -18.14 4.35 -9.32
N GLY A 98 -17.86 5.61 -9.00
CA GLY A 98 -16.52 6.10 -8.69
C GLY A 98 -15.89 5.38 -7.50
N TRP A 99 -16.70 5.03 -6.50
CA TRP A 99 -16.26 4.21 -5.36
C TRP A 99 -15.83 2.81 -5.79
N ASP A 100 -16.62 2.12 -6.62
CA ASP A 100 -16.25 0.81 -7.14
C ASP A 100 -14.97 0.86 -7.97
N LEU A 101 -14.80 1.94 -8.75
CA LEU A 101 -13.60 2.16 -9.55
C LEU A 101 -12.36 2.38 -8.67
N ILE A 102 -12.44 3.25 -7.66
CA ILE A 102 -11.35 3.50 -6.70
C ILE A 102 -11.01 2.22 -5.93
N GLY A 103 -12.01 1.45 -5.50
CA GLY A 103 -11.81 0.20 -4.77
C GLY A 103 -11.13 -0.85 -5.63
N ASN A 104 -11.64 -1.09 -6.84
CA ASN A 104 -11.10 -2.07 -7.76
C ASN A 104 -9.69 -1.68 -8.24
N ILE A 105 -9.49 -0.45 -8.70
CA ILE A 105 -8.17 0.01 -9.14
C ILE A 105 -7.20 0.09 -7.96
N GLY A 106 -7.65 0.56 -6.80
CA GLY A 106 -6.82 0.63 -5.60
C GLY A 106 -6.30 -0.74 -5.16
N LEU A 107 -7.16 -1.76 -5.11
CA LEU A 107 -6.80 -3.11 -4.64
C LEU A 107 -6.22 -4.00 -5.74
N TRP A 108 -6.95 -4.22 -6.83
CA TRP A 108 -6.49 -5.08 -7.92
C TRP A 108 -5.33 -4.45 -8.69
N GLY A 109 -5.33 -3.12 -8.85
CA GLY A 109 -4.19 -2.41 -9.42
C GLY A 109 -2.95 -2.54 -8.54
N ALA A 110 -3.07 -2.49 -7.22
CA ALA A 110 -1.93 -2.74 -6.32
C ALA A 110 -1.39 -4.16 -6.46
N PHE A 111 -2.26 -5.16 -6.63
CA PHE A 111 -1.86 -6.54 -6.88
C PHE A 111 -1.12 -6.69 -8.22
N ALA A 112 -1.61 -6.04 -9.28
CA ALA A 112 -0.93 -6.00 -10.57
C ALA A 112 0.44 -5.31 -10.47
N VAL A 113 0.50 -4.14 -9.81
CA VAL A 113 1.76 -3.41 -9.57
C VAL A 113 2.75 -4.27 -8.79
N TRP A 114 2.30 -5.02 -7.78
CA TRP A 114 3.14 -5.96 -7.05
C TRP A 114 3.73 -7.00 -7.99
N ILE A 115 2.91 -7.74 -8.73
CA ILE A 115 3.38 -8.81 -9.64
C ILE A 115 4.34 -8.25 -10.69
N VAL A 116 3.96 -7.16 -11.36
CA VAL A 116 4.74 -6.57 -12.44
C VAL A 116 6.07 -6.03 -11.93
N SER A 117 6.07 -5.34 -10.79
CA SER A 117 7.30 -4.78 -10.23
C SER A 117 8.29 -5.88 -9.83
N GLU A 118 7.83 -6.96 -9.19
CA GLU A 118 8.70 -8.09 -8.86
C GLU A 118 9.16 -8.87 -10.10
N ALA A 119 8.32 -8.99 -11.13
CA ALA A 119 8.69 -9.67 -12.37
C ALA A 119 9.81 -8.96 -13.13
N ILE A 120 9.88 -7.62 -13.05
CA ILE A 120 10.87 -6.82 -13.79
C ILE A 120 12.17 -6.65 -12.99
N TRP A 121 12.10 -6.35 -11.68
CA TRP A 121 13.28 -5.99 -10.87
C TRP A 121 13.66 -7.03 -9.82
N GLY A 122 12.89 -8.11 -9.68
CA GLY A 122 13.05 -9.08 -8.60
C GLY A 122 12.45 -8.59 -7.28
N LYS A 123 12.67 -9.35 -6.20
CA LYS A 123 12.05 -9.10 -4.88
C LYS A 123 12.66 -7.91 -4.13
N TYR A 124 13.94 -7.67 -4.35
CA TYR A 124 14.73 -6.63 -3.67
C TYR A 124 15.58 -5.90 -4.71
N PHE A 125 15.76 -4.59 -4.54
CA PHE A 125 16.80 -3.89 -5.29
C PHE A 125 18.14 -4.47 -4.84
N ALA A 126 18.98 -4.91 -5.79
CA ALA A 126 20.29 -5.47 -5.48
C ALA A 126 21.13 -4.45 -4.68
N GLU A 127 21.83 -4.93 -3.64
CA GLU A 127 22.93 -4.17 -3.02
C GLU A 127 23.95 -3.87 -4.15
N PRO A 128 24.43 -2.62 -4.31
CA PRO A 128 25.54 -2.38 -5.22
C PRO A 128 26.71 -3.25 -4.76
N GLU A 129 27.15 -4.15 -5.65
CA GLU A 129 28.33 -4.98 -5.50
C GLU A 129 29.48 -4.11 -4.94
N SER A 130 29.85 -4.31 -3.67
CA SER A 130 31.08 -3.73 -3.16
C SER A 130 32.19 -4.37 -3.96
N LYS A 131 32.80 -3.59 -4.87
CA LYS A 131 33.99 -4.00 -5.61
C LYS A 131 34.99 -4.63 -4.65
N SER A 132 35.09 -5.95 -4.74
CA SER A 132 36.20 -6.72 -4.19
C SER A 132 37.36 -6.58 -5.18
N ASP A 133 37.98 -5.41 -5.21
CA ASP A 133 39.22 -5.23 -5.96
C ASP A 133 40.40 -5.55 -5.04
N ALA A 134 40.93 -6.75 -5.29
CA ALA A 134 42.27 -7.30 -5.07
C ALA A 134 43.36 -6.43 -4.40
#